data_AF-A0AAJ2BU52-F1
#
_entry.id   AF-A0AAJ2BU52-F1
#
_cell.length_a   1.000
_cell.length_b   1.000
_cell.length_c   1.000
_cell.angle_alpha   90.00
_cell.angle_beta   90.00
_cell.angle_gamma   90.00
#
_symmetry.space_group_name_H-M   'P 1'
#
loop_
_entity.id
_entity.type
_entity.pdbx_description
1 polymer ?
#
loop_
_entity_poly.entity_id
_entity_poly.type
_entity_poly.pdbx_seq_one_letter_code
_entity_poly.pdbx_strand_id
1 'polypeptide(L)'
;MDEDMKAHSTPYWHREHQLPGVWVCLRHGRKLETSNLKATGVSRFHWVLPSPSQFTDPAEPTAIADSTVRLARMVADLVGRSDVRLSTPMLGAAFRTALAQKGFLTGPKQRLKHAAAGDAYVAFLAPLLNLEQMDGLPSSADEACAEIARQIASERSGVHPLRRLTLAAWLFDNLDQLLACVDQATAPKALEVTKDAREAPSPVDPRRAQFFKVLASGLSTSAASREAGIDTTTGMVWAASAGLSTPRRPKTLKGNDRTQLIKLLRQGLPKADAATYSKVSIQTVTTLLRTEVGLHEAWRLAGFENARLRYRRTWQRFIAINPLSGVKAARMAEPATYAWLYRNDRDWLSERTGDMAKEARRPQSRVDWDTRDRELADLVRVTALSLVEVERVRRIKLHHLYQRIPELKAKLNTLDRLPLTRAVIFDVVGPRTGL
;
A
#
# COMPACT_ATOMS: atom_id res chain seq x y z
N MET A 1 -5.96 26.70 -30.26
CA MET A 1 -7.12 27.39 -30.87
C MET A 1 -6.71 28.23 -32.06
N ASP A 2 -5.92 29.30 -31.91
CA ASP A 2 -5.50 30.12 -33.06
C ASP A 2 -4.74 29.34 -34.13
N GLU A 3 -3.85 28.44 -33.71
CA GLU A 3 -3.14 27.52 -34.61
C GLU A 3 -4.10 26.58 -35.34
N ASP A 4 -5.07 26.00 -34.62
CA ASP A 4 -6.08 25.10 -35.20
C ASP A 4 -6.99 25.84 -36.18
N MET A 5 -7.36 27.09 -35.87
CA MET A 5 -8.15 27.94 -36.74
C MET A 5 -7.39 28.23 -38.05
N LYS A 6 -6.09 28.48 -37.97
CA LYS A 6 -5.24 28.71 -39.15
C LYS A 6 -5.06 27.43 -39.97
N ALA A 7 -4.85 26.28 -39.33
CA ALA A 7 -4.51 25.03 -40.00
C ALA A 7 -5.75 24.24 -40.49
N HIS A 8 -6.87 24.33 -39.79
CA HIS A 8 -8.05 23.47 -39.99
C HIS A 8 -9.35 24.25 -40.11
N SER A 9 -9.31 25.60 -40.09
CA SER A 9 -10.48 26.49 -40.14
C SER A 9 -11.48 26.30 -38.99
N THR A 10 -11.15 25.47 -37.99
CA THR A 10 -11.97 25.25 -36.80
C THR A 10 -11.12 24.71 -35.66
N PRO A 11 -11.25 25.25 -34.43
CA PRO A 11 -10.60 24.68 -33.26
C PRO A 11 -11.34 23.40 -32.83
N TYR A 12 -10.60 22.42 -32.35
CA TYR A 12 -11.13 21.16 -31.88
C TYR A 12 -10.46 20.72 -30.57
N TRP A 13 -11.10 19.79 -29.86
CA TRP A 13 -10.55 19.26 -28.61
C TRP A 13 -9.38 18.32 -28.90
N HIS A 14 -8.18 18.73 -28.49
CA HIS A 14 -6.99 17.88 -28.56
C HIS A 14 -7.03 16.82 -27.46
N ARG A 15 -6.90 15.54 -27.83
CA ARG A 15 -6.90 14.42 -26.87
C ARG A 15 -5.84 14.58 -25.78
N GLU A 16 -4.66 15.09 -26.14
CA GLU A 16 -3.54 15.32 -25.23
C GLU A 16 -3.93 16.25 -24.06
N HIS A 17 -4.71 17.31 -24.34
CA HIS A 17 -5.20 18.27 -23.33
C HIS A 17 -6.31 17.71 -22.44
N GLN A 18 -6.80 16.50 -22.71
CA GLN A 18 -7.87 15.85 -21.95
C GLN A 18 -7.33 14.71 -21.06
N LEU A 19 -6.02 14.47 -21.07
CA LEU A 19 -5.40 13.40 -20.30
C LEU A 19 -5.29 13.78 -18.81
N PRO A 20 -5.59 12.86 -17.88
CA PRO A 20 -5.43 13.12 -16.45
C PRO A 20 -3.99 13.52 -16.10
N GLY A 21 -3.82 14.64 -15.38
CA GLY A 21 -2.51 15.16 -15.00
C GLY A 21 -1.83 16.04 -16.05
N VAL A 22 -2.44 16.23 -17.23
CA VAL A 22 -1.98 17.20 -18.23
C VAL A 22 -2.73 18.51 -18.02
N TRP A 23 -2.03 19.50 -17.46
CA TRP A 23 -2.55 20.85 -17.18
C TRP A 23 -1.79 21.95 -17.92
N VAL A 24 -0.87 21.56 -18.81
CA VAL A 24 -0.05 22.44 -19.63
C VAL A 24 -0.05 21.90 -21.06
N CYS A 25 -0.16 22.81 -22.04
CA CYS A 25 0.08 22.48 -23.43
C CYS A 25 1.59 22.27 -23.64
N LEU A 26 2.00 21.05 -23.98
CA LEU A 26 3.42 20.73 -24.22
C LEU A 26 3.98 21.39 -25.49
N ARG A 27 3.12 21.81 -26.43
CA ARG A 27 3.53 22.52 -27.65
C ARG A 27 3.82 23.99 -27.41
N HIS A 28 2.97 24.68 -26.65
CA HIS A 28 3.05 26.13 -26.45
C HIS A 28 3.61 26.54 -25.09
N GLY A 29 3.79 25.59 -24.16
CA GLY A 29 4.26 25.87 -22.81
C GLY A 29 3.33 26.82 -22.05
N ARG A 30 2.01 26.62 -22.18
CA ARG A 30 0.97 27.43 -21.53
C ARG A 30 0.03 26.57 -20.71
N LYS A 31 -0.43 27.09 -19.56
CA LYS A 31 -1.43 26.41 -18.74
C LYS A 31 -2.71 26.21 -19.55
N LEU A 32 -3.34 25.04 -19.39
CA LEU A 32 -4.60 24.74 -20.04
C LEU A 32 -5.75 25.46 -19.31
N GLU A 33 -6.66 26.02 -20.09
CA GLU A 33 -7.89 26.62 -19.59
C GLU A 33 -8.96 25.53 -19.41
N THR A 34 -9.74 25.65 -18.33
CA THR A 34 -10.85 24.75 -18.06
C THR A 34 -12.12 25.25 -18.74
N SER A 35 -12.86 24.33 -19.34
CA SER A 35 -14.22 24.60 -19.81
C SER A 35 -15.22 24.01 -18.83
N ASN A 36 -16.19 24.80 -18.40
CA ASN A 36 -17.30 24.34 -17.57
C ASN A 36 -18.36 23.58 -18.39
N LEU A 37 -18.16 23.46 -19.71
CA LEU A 37 -19.07 22.78 -20.60
C LEU A 37 -19.04 21.27 -20.33
N LYS A 38 -20.21 20.67 -20.07
CA LYS A 38 -20.42 19.26 -19.66
C LYS A 38 -19.95 18.83 -18.27
N ALA A 39 -19.26 19.66 -17.49
CA ALA A 39 -18.82 19.33 -16.12
C ALA A 39 -19.98 18.92 -15.18
N THR A 40 -21.19 19.43 -15.44
CA THR A 40 -22.40 19.14 -14.67
C THR A 40 -23.25 17.98 -15.21
N GLY A 41 -22.86 17.37 -16.34
CA GLY A 41 -23.61 16.31 -17.04
C GLY A 41 -24.73 16.81 -17.96
N VAL A 42 -24.99 18.12 -17.98
CA VAL A 42 -25.87 18.76 -18.97
C VAL A 42 -25.16 18.78 -20.32
N SER A 43 -25.86 18.41 -21.41
CA SER A 43 -25.28 18.26 -22.75
C SER A 43 -24.19 17.18 -22.87
N ARG A 44 -24.17 16.17 -21.96
CA ARG A 44 -23.15 15.10 -21.97
C ARG A 44 -23.04 14.34 -23.30
N PHE A 45 -24.12 14.30 -24.08
CA PHE A 45 -24.18 13.64 -25.40
C PHE A 45 -24.02 14.61 -26.58
N HIS A 46 -23.91 15.92 -26.36
CA HIS A 46 -23.73 16.87 -27.46
C HIS A 46 -22.29 16.88 -27.95
N TRP A 47 -22.10 16.98 -29.25
CA TRP A 47 -20.79 17.20 -29.85
C TRP A 47 -20.57 18.71 -29.96
N VAL A 48 -19.79 19.27 -29.04
CA VAL A 48 -19.57 20.71 -28.94
C VAL A 48 -18.10 20.99 -29.21
N LEU A 49 -17.82 21.90 -30.14
CA LEU A 49 -16.47 22.38 -30.42
C LEU A 49 -16.06 23.44 -29.40
N PRO A 50 -14.76 23.54 -29.09
CA PRO A 50 -14.26 24.59 -28.21
C PRO A 50 -14.51 25.97 -28.83
N SER A 51 -15.05 26.92 -28.06
CA SER A 51 -15.14 28.33 -28.44
C SER A 51 -14.63 29.23 -27.31
N PRO A 52 -14.00 30.39 -27.59
CA PRO A 52 -13.44 31.27 -26.56
C PRO A 52 -14.43 31.65 -25.44
N SER A 53 -15.72 31.81 -25.79
CA SER A 53 -16.80 32.09 -24.84
C SER A 53 -17.09 30.99 -23.81
N GLN A 54 -16.50 29.80 -23.94
CA GLN A 54 -16.72 28.64 -23.06
C GLN A 54 -15.67 28.48 -21.97
N PHE A 55 -14.63 29.31 -21.98
CA PHE A 55 -13.54 29.28 -21.02
C PHE A 55 -13.69 30.47 -20.08
N THR A 56 -13.46 30.24 -18.79
CA THR A 56 -13.34 31.33 -17.82
C THR A 56 -12.14 32.21 -18.15
N ASP A 57 -12.19 33.48 -17.76
CA ASP A 57 -11.14 34.46 -18.05
C ASP A 57 -9.74 33.87 -17.80
N PRO A 58 -8.78 34.10 -18.72
CA PRO A 58 -7.45 33.55 -18.61
C PRO A 58 -6.83 33.99 -17.29
N ALA A 59 -6.48 33.03 -16.44
CA ALA A 59 -5.69 33.31 -15.26
C ALA A 59 -4.40 34.02 -15.70
N GLU A 60 -3.97 35.02 -14.93
CA GLU A 60 -2.71 35.74 -15.11
C GLU A 60 -1.58 34.76 -15.51
N PRO A 61 -0.73 35.12 -16.50
CA PRO A 61 0.34 34.26 -16.97
C PRO A 61 1.26 33.89 -15.79
N THR A 62 1.03 32.71 -15.24
CA THR A 62 1.80 32.18 -14.12
C THR A 62 2.93 31.34 -14.67
N ALA A 63 4.13 31.48 -14.13
CA ALA A 63 5.24 30.61 -14.47
C ALA A 63 4.85 29.14 -14.23
N ILE A 64 5.00 28.30 -15.26
CA ILE A 64 4.70 26.87 -15.14
C ILE A 64 5.89 26.19 -14.48
N ALA A 65 5.63 25.51 -13.37
CA ALA A 65 6.66 24.75 -12.69
C ALA A 65 7.13 23.55 -13.54
N ASP A 66 8.43 23.27 -13.48
CA ASP A 66 9.06 22.13 -14.17
C ASP A 66 8.35 20.81 -13.88
N SER A 67 7.95 20.57 -12.62
CA SER A 67 7.24 19.34 -12.24
C SER A 67 5.91 19.15 -12.99
N THR A 68 5.22 20.24 -13.33
CA THR A 68 3.96 20.20 -14.11
C THR A 68 4.24 19.78 -15.55
N VAL A 69 5.29 20.33 -16.17
CA VAL A 69 5.71 19.97 -17.53
C VAL A 69 6.19 18.51 -17.58
N ARG A 70 6.98 18.08 -16.60
CA ARG A 70 7.51 16.71 -16.51
C ARG A 70 6.39 15.68 -16.36
N LEU A 71 5.41 15.93 -15.49
CA LEU A 71 4.25 15.06 -15.36
C LEU A 71 3.45 14.99 -16.67
N ALA A 72 3.14 16.14 -17.26
CA ALA A 72 2.35 16.20 -18.49
C ALA A 72 3.04 15.43 -19.63
N ARG A 73 4.35 15.59 -19.79
CA ARG A 73 5.16 14.86 -20.78
C ARG A 73 5.13 13.35 -20.52
N MET A 74 5.37 12.93 -19.28
CA MET A 74 5.32 11.52 -18.89
C MET A 74 3.96 10.87 -19.20
N VAL A 75 2.85 11.58 -18.95
CA VAL A 75 1.49 11.11 -19.26
C VAL A 75 1.25 11.03 -20.76
N ALA A 76 1.55 12.09 -21.51
CA ALA A 76 1.33 12.17 -22.95
C ALA A 76 2.13 11.10 -23.71
N ASP A 77 3.42 10.96 -23.38
CA ASP A 77 4.30 9.96 -23.97
C ASP A 77 3.79 8.55 -23.70
N LEU A 78 3.34 8.25 -22.46
CA LEU A 78 2.88 6.91 -22.11
C LEU A 78 1.59 6.54 -22.85
N VAL A 79 0.64 7.47 -22.98
CA VAL A 79 -0.61 7.23 -23.71
C VAL A 79 -0.37 7.07 -25.22
N GLY A 80 0.68 7.71 -25.75
CA GLY A 80 1.11 7.55 -27.14
C GLY A 80 1.72 6.18 -27.47
N ARG A 81 2.07 5.37 -26.46
CA ARG A 81 2.75 4.07 -26.63
C ARG A 81 1.78 2.91 -26.46
N SER A 82 1.60 2.13 -27.53
CA SER A 82 0.72 0.93 -27.53
C SER A 82 1.46 -0.37 -27.19
N ASP A 83 2.78 -0.37 -27.37
CA ASP A 83 3.73 -1.46 -27.17
C ASP A 83 4.14 -1.67 -25.70
N VAL A 84 3.88 -0.68 -24.85
CA VAL A 84 4.34 -0.70 -23.46
C VAL A 84 3.42 -1.56 -22.58
N ARG A 85 4.02 -2.46 -21.80
CA ARG A 85 3.35 -3.28 -20.78
C ARG A 85 4.10 -3.17 -19.46
N LEU A 86 3.54 -2.40 -18.52
CA LEU A 86 4.15 -2.15 -17.21
C LEU A 86 3.39 -2.90 -16.13
N SER A 87 4.10 -3.76 -15.39
CA SER A 87 3.55 -4.41 -14.20
C SER A 87 4.00 -3.71 -12.92
N THR A 88 3.27 -3.91 -11.81
CA THR A 88 3.63 -3.32 -10.52
C THR A 88 5.04 -3.73 -10.05
N PRO A 89 5.44 -5.02 -10.13
CA PRO A 89 6.80 -5.42 -9.78
C PRO A 89 7.88 -4.76 -10.63
N MET A 90 7.64 -4.61 -11.94
CA MET A 90 8.56 -3.97 -12.90
C MET A 90 8.84 -2.51 -12.50
N LEU A 91 7.76 -1.75 -12.27
CA LEU A 91 7.86 -0.36 -11.84
C LEU A 91 8.52 -0.24 -10.46
N GLY A 92 8.14 -1.11 -9.51
CA GLY A 92 8.75 -1.11 -8.18
C GLY A 92 10.26 -1.35 -8.22
N ALA A 93 10.73 -2.25 -9.10
CA ALA A 93 12.16 -2.50 -9.29
C ALA A 93 12.86 -1.30 -9.96
N ALA A 94 12.29 -0.72 -11.01
CA ALA A 94 12.83 0.47 -11.66
C ALA A 94 12.95 1.67 -10.70
N PHE A 95 11.89 1.92 -9.90
CA PHE A 95 11.91 2.99 -8.89
C PHE A 95 12.97 2.78 -7.82
N ARG A 96 13.19 1.53 -7.36
CA ARG A 96 14.29 1.22 -6.43
C ARG A 96 15.65 1.54 -7.03
N THR A 97 15.88 1.16 -8.29
CA THR A 97 17.12 1.45 -9.00
C THR A 97 17.36 2.96 -9.08
N ALA A 98 16.36 3.74 -9.50
CA ALA A 98 16.47 5.20 -9.60
C ALA A 98 16.68 5.87 -8.24
N LEU A 99 15.97 5.43 -7.19
CA LEU A 99 16.16 5.93 -5.82
C LEU A 99 17.57 5.63 -5.29
N ALA A 100 18.13 4.45 -5.60
CA ALA A 100 19.50 4.10 -5.24
C ALA A 100 20.51 5.02 -5.93
N GLN A 101 20.35 5.24 -7.24
CA GLN A 101 21.22 6.11 -8.04
C GLN A 101 21.20 7.57 -7.56
N LYS A 102 20.02 8.07 -7.14
CA LYS A 102 19.86 9.40 -6.55
C LYS A 102 20.26 9.48 -5.06
N GLY A 103 20.78 8.40 -4.49
CA GLY A 103 21.30 8.38 -3.11
C GLY A 103 20.23 8.37 -2.02
N PHE A 104 18.98 8.05 -2.35
CA PHE A 104 17.85 8.00 -1.40
C PHE A 104 17.71 6.65 -0.68
N LEU A 105 18.49 5.63 -1.07
CA LEU A 105 18.55 4.34 -0.38
C LEU A 105 19.90 4.17 0.35
N THR A 106 19.89 3.41 1.45
CA THR A 106 21.06 3.15 2.30
C THR A 106 21.27 1.68 2.60
N GLY A 107 22.55 1.30 2.65
CA GLY A 107 23.01 0.00 3.08
C GLY A 107 22.62 -1.15 2.14
N PRO A 108 23.06 -2.38 2.45
CA PRO A 108 22.82 -3.57 1.61
C PRO A 108 21.34 -3.95 1.53
N LYS A 109 20.52 -3.52 2.50
CA LYS A 109 19.08 -3.76 2.54
C LYS A 109 18.26 -2.69 1.80
N GLN A 110 18.91 -1.74 1.13
CA GLN A 110 18.28 -0.65 0.37
C GLN A 110 17.17 0.08 1.17
N ARG A 111 17.49 0.51 2.40
CA ARG A 111 16.55 1.21 3.27
C ARG A 111 16.38 2.65 2.81
N LEU A 112 15.14 3.10 2.69
CA LEU A 112 14.79 4.47 2.31
C LEU A 112 15.28 5.48 3.36
N LYS A 113 15.92 6.56 2.93
CA LYS A 113 16.25 7.72 3.77
C LYS A 113 15.00 8.58 3.93
N HIS A 114 14.21 8.28 4.96
CA HIS A 114 12.86 8.83 5.14
C HIS A 114 12.79 10.37 4.98
N ALA A 115 13.61 11.12 5.74
CA ALA A 115 13.60 12.59 5.68
C ALA A 115 13.98 13.11 4.29
N ALA A 116 15.19 12.81 3.82
CA ALA A 116 15.71 13.36 2.56
C ALA A 116 14.88 12.99 1.31
N ALA A 117 14.36 11.76 1.24
CA ALA A 117 13.54 11.33 0.10
C ALA A 117 12.12 11.91 0.16
N GLY A 118 11.53 12.00 1.36
CA GLY A 118 10.24 12.63 1.59
C GLY A 118 10.27 14.11 1.22
N ASP A 119 11.23 14.86 1.77
CA ASP A 119 11.38 16.30 1.53
C ASP A 119 11.57 16.61 0.05
N ALA A 120 12.47 15.89 -0.62
CA ALA A 120 12.75 16.10 -2.04
C ALA A 120 11.54 15.78 -2.94
N TYR A 121 10.76 14.74 -2.60
CA TYR A 121 9.58 14.40 -3.38
C TYR A 121 8.42 15.36 -3.13
N VAL A 122 8.18 15.78 -1.89
CA VAL A 122 7.17 16.82 -1.59
C VAL A 122 7.49 18.13 -2.30
N ALA A 123 8.76 18.56 -2.31
CA ALA A 123 9.17 19.76 -3.02
C ALA A 123 8.84 19.67 -4.52
N PHE A 124 9.00 18.49 -5.13
CA PHE A 124 8.58 18.25 -6.52
C PHE A 124 7.05 18.28 -6.69
N LEU A 125 6.30 17.73 -5.74
CA LEU A 125 4.83 17.69 -5.77
C LEU A 125 4.17 19.03 -5.46
N ALA A 126 4.83 19.94 -4.74
CA ALA A 126 4.23 21.18 -4.25
C ALA A 126 3.54 22.02 -5.35
N PRO A 127 4.11 22.22 -6.55
CA PRO A 127 3.41 22.92 -7.62
C PRO A 127 2.20 22.16 -8.18
N LEU A 128 2.24 20.82 -8.13
CA LEU A 128 1.18 19.96 -8.63
C LEU A 128 -0.07 19.99 -7.72
N LEU A 129 0.10 20.22 -6.42
CA LEU A 129 -1.01 20.33 -5.45
C LEU A 129 -1.91 21.54 -5.73
N ASN A 130 -1.42 22.54 -6.47
CA ASN A 130 -2.20 23.71 -6.90
C ASN A 130 -3.04 23.45 -8.18
N LEU A 131 -2.94 22.27 -8.76
CA LEU A 131 -3.72 21.88 -9.93
C LEU A 131 -5.03 21.22 -9.50
N GLU A 132 -6.07 21.37 -10.31
CA GLU A 132 -7.35 20.74 -10.03
C GLU A 132 -7.21 19.21 -10.04
N GLN A 133 -7.91 18.53 -9.13
CA GLN A 133 -7.93 17.05 -9.02
C GLN A 133 -6.58 16.42 -8.60
N MET A 134 -5.66 17.23 -8.06
CA MET A 134 -4.35 16.79 -7.56
C MET A 134 -4.20 16.90 -6.04
N ASP A 135 -5.27 17.29 -5.35
CA ASP A 135 -5.40 17.42 -3.89
C ASP A 135 -5.15 16.09 -3.15
N GLY A 136 -5.35 14.96 -3.80
CA GLY A 136 -5.02 13.65 -3.24
C GLY A 136 -3.52 13.35 -3.15
N LEU A 137 -2.62 14.14 -3.72
CA LEU A 137 -1.17 13.88 -3.66
C LEU A 137 -0.60 14.15 -2.26
N PRO A 138 0.52 13.49 -1.89
CA PRO A 138 1.19 13.79 -0.63
C PRO A 138 1.53 15.27 -0.45
N SER A 139 1.16 15.82 0.70
CA SER A 139 1.38 17.22 1.07
C SER A 139 2.44 17.40 2.16
N SER A 140 2.85 16.30 2.80
CA SER A 140 3.90 16.28 3.83
C SER A 140 4.98 15.24 3.54
N ALA A 141 6.17 15.45 4.11
CA ALA A 141 7.32 14.58 3.87
C ALA A 141 7.04 13.13 4.30
N ASP A 142 6.28 12.95 5.39
CA ASP A 142 5.87 11.64 5.89
C ASP A 142 4.91 10.93 4.93
N GLU A 143 3.91 11.64 4.39
CA GLU A 143 2.99 11.10 3.38
C GLU A 143 3.73 10.72 2.10
N ALA A 144 4.66 11.57 1.66
CA ALA A 144 5.45 11.34 0.45
C ALA A 144 6.36 10.13 0.62
N CYS A 145 7.00 10.01 1.78
CA CYS A 145 7.81 8.86 2.12
C CYS A 145 6.98 7.56 2.18
N ALA A 146 5.76 7.62 2.76
CA ALA A 146 4.86 6.48 2.79
C ALA A 146 4.39 6.07 1.38
N GLU A 147 4.16 7.03 0.48
CA GLU A 147 3.82 6.80 -0.92
C GLU A 147 5.00 6.16 -1.68
N ILE A 148 6.22 6.68 -1.53
CA ILE A 148 7.44 6.08 -2.10
C ILE A 148 7.57 4.63 -1.63
N ALA A 149 7.51 4.40 -0.31
CA ALA A 149 7.62 3.07 0.28
C ALA A 149 6.56 2.09 -0.23
N ARG A 150 5.33 2.57 -0.46
CA ARG A 150 4.23 1.78 -1.02
C ARG A 150 4.51 1.37 -2.47
N GLN A 151 5.04 2.29 -3.29
CA GLN A 151 5.27 2.05 -4.72
C GLN A 151 6.48 1.17 -5.02
N ILE A 152 7.47 1.13 -4.13
CA ILE A 152 8.64 0.24 -4.26
C ILE A 152 8.40 -1.15 -3.66
N ALA A 153 7.36 -1.36 -2.85
CA ALA A 153 7.07 -2.65 -2.21
C ALA A 153 6.56 -3.68 -3.25
N SER A 154 7.10 -4.91 -3.21
CA SER A 154 6.88 -5.94 -4.24
C SER A 154 5.47 -6.55 -4.28
N GLU A 155 4.62 -6.31 -3.28
CA GLU A 155 3.36 -7.07 -3.08
C GLU A 155 2.10 -6.21 -2.99
N ARG A 156 2.19 -4.88 -3.15
CA ARG A 156 1.03 -3.98 -2.96
C ARG A 156 0.38 -3.60 -4.30
N SER A 157 -0.80 -4.15 -4.58
CA SER A 157 -1.68 -3.71 -5.67
C SER A 157 -2.53 -2.50 -5.27
N GLY A 158 -2.97 -1.69 -6.24
CA GLY A 158 -3.98 -0.65 -6.02
C GLY A 158 -3.46 0.79 -5.89
N VAL A 159 -2.22 1.09 -6.29
CA VAL A 159 -1.74 2.47 -6.41
C VAL A 159 -2.34 3.11 -7.67
N HIS A 160 -2.98 4.27 -7.51
CA HIS A 160 -3.58 5.06 -8.60
C HIS A 160 -2.53 5.36 -9.69
N PRO A 161 -2.84 5.20 -11.00
CA PRO A 161 -1.89 5.43 -12.09
C PRO A 161 -1.20 6.79 -12.03
N LEU A 162 -1.95 7.86 -11.72
CA LEU A 162 -1.40 9.20 -11.63
C LEU A 162 -0.32 9.33 -10.54
N ARG A 163 -0.49 8.66 -9.38
CA ARG A 163 0.53 8.64 -8.31
C ARG A 163 1.81 7.92 -8.75
N ARG A 164 1.69 6.93 -9.64
CA ARG A 164 2.86 6.27 -10.24
C ARG A 164 3.56 7.18 -11.22
N LEU A 165 2.79 7.92 -12.01
CA LEU A 165 3.32 8.85 -13.00
C LEU A 165 3.98 10.07 -12.35
N THR A 166 3.47 10.56 -11.20
CA THR A 166 4.16 11.61 -10.45
C THR A 166 5.50 11.13 -9.90
N LEU A 167 5.56 9.89 -9.38
CA LEU A 167 6.82 9.33 -8.89
C LEU A 167 7.80 9.06 -10.04
N ALA A 168 7.30 8.57 -11.17
CA ALA A 168 8.10 8.39 -12.38
C ALA A 168 8.63 9.73 -12.90
N ALA A 169 7.79 10.76 -12.99
CA ALA A 169 8.17 12.09 -13.45
C ALA A 169 9.19 12.76 -12.52
N TRP A 170 9.21 12.43 -11.22
CA TRP A 170 10.24 12.89 -10.30
C TRP A 170 11.57 12.15 -10.47
N LEU A 171 11.52 10.83 -10.66
CA LEU A 171 12.70 9.97 -10.70
C LEU A 171 13.41 9.96 -12.06
N PHE A 172 12.66 10.13 -13.15
CA PHE A 172 13.12 10.03 -14.52
C PHE A 172 12.81 11.31 -15.30
N ASP A 173 13.68 11.66 -16.23
CA ASP A 173 13.54 12.89 -17.03
C ASP A 173 12.57 12.70 -18.19
N ASN A 174 12.38 11.48 -18.66
CA ASN A 174 11.43 11.11 -19.70
C ASN A 174 10.99 9.64 -19.59
N LEU A 175 10.00 9.24 -20.40
CA LEU A 175 9.47 7.88 -20.41
C LEU A 175 10.51 6.85 -20.85
N ASP A 176 11.36 7.16 -21.83
CA ASP A 176 12.35 6.20 -22.35
C ASP A 176 13.38 5.80 -21.28
N GLN A 177 13.78 6.74 -20.41
CA GLN A 177 14.66 6.44 -19.27
C GLN A 177 13.98 5.50 -18.27
N LEU A 178 12.67 5.67 -18.02
CA LEU A 178 11.90 4.74 -17.19
C LEU A 178 11.84 3.35 -17.84
N LEU A 179 11.51 3.26 -19.12
CA LEU A 179 11.39 1.99 -19.84
C LEU A 179 12.73 1.26 -19.90
N ALA A 180 13.82 1.94 -20.21
CA ALA A 180 15.16 1.36 -20.18
C ALA A 180 15.52 0.81 -18.79
N CYS A 181 15.14 1.53 -17.72
CA CYS A 181 15.36 1.07 -16.35
C CYS A 181 14.50 -0.16 -16.00
N VAL A 182 13.26 -0.21 -16.49
CA VAL A 182 12.37 -1.37 -16.37
C VAL A 182 12.94 -2.59 -17.10
N ASP A 183 13.43 -2.41 -18.32
CA ASP A 183 14.04 -3.49 -19.12
C ASP A 183 15.29 -4.04 -18.42
N GLN A 184 16.15 -3.16 -17.91
CA GLN A 184 17.32 -3.57 -17.12
C GLN A 184 16.96 -4.28 -15.81
N ALA A 185 15.87 -3.86 -15.16
CA ALA A 185 15.40 -4.47 -13.91
C ALA A 185 14.71 -5.82 -14.12
N THR A 186 14.18 -6.08 -15.32
CA THR A 186 13.51 -7.34 -15.71
C THR A 186 14.39 -8.30 -16.47
N ALA A 187 15.51 -7.83 -17.04
CA ALA A 187 16.50 -8.69 -17.64
C ALA A 187 16.85 -9.83 -16.65
N PRO A 188 16.88 -11.09 -17.11
CA PRO A 188 17.21 -12.21 -16.24
C PRO A 188 18.62 -12.00 -15.71
N LYS A 189 18.72 -11.47 -14.48
CA LYS A 189 19.92 -11.66 -13.68
C LYS A 189 20.13 -13.16 -13.62
N ALA A 190 21.32 -13.63 -13.96
CA ALA A 190 21.76 -14.98 -13.62
C ALA A 190 21.47 -15.17 -12.12
N LEU A 191 20.40 -15.90 -11.82
CA LEU A 191 19.84 -16.00 -10.49
C LEU A 191 20.73 -16.94 -9.69
N GLU A 192 21.45 -16.42 -8.70
CA GLU A 192 21.65 -17.17 -7.46
C GLU A 192 20.27 -17.33 -6.81
N VAL A 193 19.66 -18.47 -7.13
CA VAL A 193 18.41 -18.94 -6.55
C VAL A 193 18.65 -19.23 -5.08
N THR A 194 18.17 -18.36 -4.19
CA THR A 194 17.77 -18.78 -2.83
C THR A 194 16.25 -18.84 -2.80
N LYS A 195 15.70 -19.83 -3.50
CA LYS A 195 14.30 -20.24 -3.33
C LYS A 195 14.20 -21.08 -2.07
N ASP A 196 13.29 -20.67 -1.20
CA ASP A 196 12.45 -21.52 -0.37
C ASP A 196 13.02 -22.89 -0.01
N ALA A 197 13.74 -22.95 1.10
CA ALA A 197 13.90 -24.19 1.85
C ALA A 197 12.56 -24.57 2.49
N ARG A 198 11.62 -25.09 1.68
CA ARG A 198 10.78 -26.17 2.16
C ARG A 198 11.72 -27.35 2.36
N GLU A 199 11.86 -27.79 3.61
CA GLU A 199 12.63 -28.95 4.06
C GLU A 199 12.28 -30.17 3.17
N ALA A 200 12.99 -30.34 2.06
CA ALA A 200 13.30 -31.66 1.57
C ALA A 200 14.27 -32.29 2.60
N PRO A 201 14.15 -33.58 2.93
CA PRO A 201 15.12 -34.23 3.79
C PRO A 201 16.50 -34.05 3.17
N SER A 202 17.39 -33.35 3.87
CA SER A 202 18.77 -33.18 3.43
C SER A 202 19.34 -34.56 3.09
N PRO A 203 20.07 -34.71 1.97
CA PRO A 203 20.67 -35.99 1.61
C PRO A 203 21.47 -36.51 2.81
N VAL A 204 21.15 -37.73 3.23
CA VAL A 204 21.75 -38.37 4.40
C VAL A 204 23.23 -38.57 4.10
N ASP A 205 24.10 -37.87 4.82
CA ASP A 205 25.56 -37.99 4.67
C ASP A 205 25.96 -39.47 4.79
N PRO A 206 26.67 -40.05 3.82
CA PRO A 206 27.04 -41.47 3.84
C PRO A 206 27.87 -41.85 5.09
N ARG A 207 28.58 -40.89 5.70
CA ARG A 207 29.35 -41.08 6.93
C ARG A 207 28.47 -41.29 8.17
N ARG A 208 27.18 -40.96 8.10
CA ARG A 208 26.22 -41.15 9.20
C ARG A 208 26.05 -42.63 9.56
N ALA A 209 26.02 -43.51 8.58
CA ALA A 209 25.91 -44.96 8.82
C ALA A 209 27.17 -45.51 9.51
N GLN A 210 28.35 -45.08 9.06
CA GLN A 210 29.63 -45.46 9.67
C GLN A 210 29.73 -44.97 11.13
N PHE A 211 29.33 -43.73 11.39
CA PHE A 211 29.30 -43.18 12.75
C PHE A 211 28.45 -44.02 13.71
N PHE A 212 27.22 -44.39 13.32
CA PHE A 212 26.35 -45.21 14.19
C PHE A 212 26.87 -46.65 14.35
N LYS A 213 27.54 -47.21 13.34
CA LYS A 213 28.17 -48.54 13.43
C LYS A 213 29.28 -48.55 14.50
N VAL A 214 30.13 -47.53 14.52
CA VAL A 214 31.22 -47.38 15.51
C VAL A 214 30.68 -47.03 16.89
N LEU A 215 29.61 -46.23 16.97
CA LEU A 215 28.97 -45.90 18.25
C LEU A 215 28.32 -47.15 18.88
N ALA A 216 27.74 -48.04 18.06
CA ALA A 216 27.14 -49.29 18.51
C ALA A 216 28.17 -50.30 19.05
N SER A 217 29.44 -50.19 18.69
CA SER A 217 30.52 -51.04 19.22
C SER A 217 31.06 -50.57 20.58
N GLY A 218 30.41 -49.60 21.24
CA GLY A 218 30.73 -49.14 22.59
C GLY A 218 31.78 -48.03 22.68
N LEU A 219 32.24 -47.50 21.54
CA LEU A 219 33.16 -46.37 21.51
C LEU A 219 32.47 -45.05 21.87
N SER A 220 33.24 -44.12 22.44
CA SER A 220 32.71 -42.79 22.78
C SER A 220 32.36 -41.97 21.52
N THR A 221 31.42 -41.02 21.67
CA THR A 221 31.00 -40.12 20.56
C THR A 221 32.18 -39.42 19.86
N SER A 222 33.24 -39.08 20.59
CA SER A 222 34.45 -38.47 20.03
C SER A 222 35.32 -39.45 19.26
N ALA A 223 35.42 -40.71 19.72
CA ALA A 223 36.09 -41.77 18.99
C ALA A 223 35.33 -42.12 17.69
N ALA A 224 34.00 -42.27 17.78
CA ALA A 224 33.14 -42.52 16.63
C ALA A 224 33.18 -41.38 15.60
N SER A 225 33.27 -40.13 16.04
CA SER A 225 33.40 -38.98 15.14
C SER A 225 34.74 -38.97 14.40
N ARG A 226 35.83 -39.29 15.09
CA ARG A 226 37.18 -39.37 14.49
C ARG A 226 37.26 -40.46 13.43
N GLU A 227 36.67 -41.61 13.71
CA GLU A 227 36.69 -42.76 12.80
C GLU A 227 35.80 -42.56 11.57
N ALA A 228 34.69 -41.84 11.72
CA ALA A 228 33.82 -41.44 10.61
C ALA A 228 34.31 -40.18 9.85
N GLY A 229 35.43 -39.57 10.27
CA GLY A 229 36.00 -38.39 9.60
C GLY A 229 35.14 -37.12 9.72
N ILE A 230 34.47 -36.93 10.86
CA ILE A 230 33.60 -35.78 11.14
C ILE A 230 34.01 -35.06 12.43
N ASP A 231 33.57 -33.81 12.59
CA ASP A 231 33.80 -33.08 13.83
C ASP A 231 32.91 -33.63 14.97
N THR A 232 33.41 -33.56 16.20
CA THR A 232 32.75 -34.09 17.39
C THR A 232 31.37 -33.46 17.63
N THR A 233 31.16 -32.19 17.25
CA THR A 233 29.87 -31.52 17.43
C THR A 233 28.83 -32.08 16.46
N THR A 234 29.21 -32.33 15.21
CA THR A 234 28.36 -33.01 14.23
C THR A 234 27.99 -34.42 14.70
N GLY A 235 28.93 -35.18 15.25
CA GLY A 235 28.64 -36.50 15.85
C GLY A 235 27.65 -36.41 17.01
N MET A 236 27.78 -35.40 17.88
CA MET A 236 26.81 -35.14 18.95
C MET A 236 25.42 -34.76 18.42
N VAL A 237 25.33 -33.97 17.35
CA VAL A 237 24.04 -33.64 16.70
C VAL A 237 23.39 -34.89 16.12
N TRP A 238 24.17 -35.77 15.49
CA TRP A 238 23.65 -37.04 14.98
C TRP A 238 23.15 -37.95 16.10
N ALA A 239 23.93 -38.13 17.17
CA ALA A 239 23.51 -38.88 18.35
C ALA A 239 22.22 -38.32 18.98
N ALA A 240 22.15 -36.99 19.16
CA ALA A 240 20.97 -36.33 19.71
C ALA A 240 19.72 -36.50 18.84
N SER A 241 19.88 -36.44 17.50
CA SER A 241 18.78 -36.68 16.56
C SER A 241 18.29 -38.15 16.55
N ALA A 242 19.10 -39.08 17.05
CA ALA A 242 18.74 -40.49 17.25
C ALA A 242 18.28 -40.79 18.68
N GLY A 243 18.09 -39.77 19.52
CA GLY A 243 17.66 -39.94 20.91
C GLY A 243 18.76 -40.34 21.90
N LEU A 244 20.03 -40.38 21.47
CA LEU A 244 21.15 -40.80 22.32
C LEU A 244 21.76 -39.60 23.04
N SER A 245 21.77 -39.66 24.38
CA SER A 245 22.42 -38.65 25.21
C SER A 245 23.91 -38.92 25.34
N THR A 246 24.74 -37.95 24.99
CA THR A 246 26.21 -38.07 25.05
C THR A 246 26.73 -37.44 26.35
N PRO A 247 27.49 -38.16 27.19
CA PRO A 247 28.04 -37.60 28.42
C PRO A 247 28.98 -36.43 28.11
N ARG A 248 28.75 -35.28 28.76
CA ARG A 248 29.45 -34.03 28.46
C ARG A 248 30.07 -33.44 29.72
N ARG A 249 31.31 -32.98 29.63
CA ARG A 249 31.95 -32.10 30.64
C ARG A 249 31.94 -30.65 30.12
N PRO A 250 31.04 -29.78 30.62
CA PRO A 250 30.95 -28.39 30.12
C PRO A 250 32.09 -27.51 30.63
N LYS A 251 32.62 -26.62 29.79
CA LYS A 251 33.63 -25.61 30.18
C LYS A 251 33.01 -24.34 30.78
N THR A 252 31.86 -23.88 30.27
CA THR A 252 31.25 -22.57 30.60
C THR A 252 29.83 -22.64 31.19
N LEU A 253 28.96 -23.53 30.71
CA LEU A 253 27.59 -23.72 31.23
C LEU A 253 27.56 -24.89 32.23
N LYS A 254 27.62 -24.60 33.54
CA LYS A 254 27.68 -25.63 34.59
C LYS A 254 26.36 -25.71 35.37
N GLY A 255 25.99 -26.92 35.78
CA GLY A 255 24.92 -27.17 36.76
C GLY A 255 23.60 -26.46 36.44
N ASN A 256 23.16 -25.62 37.38
CA ASN A 256 21.83 -24.99 37.40
C ASN A 256 21.57 -24.06 36.19
N ASP A 257 22.59 -23.35 35.71
CA ASP A 257 22.46 -22.39 34.60
C ASP A 257 22.10 -23.09 33.28
N ARG A 258 22.62 -24.30 33.07
CA ARG A 258 22.27 -25.12 31.89
C ARG A 258 20.84 -25.62 31.98
N THR A 259 20.42 -26.13 33.13
CA THR A 259 19.06 -26.61 33.35
C THR A 259 18.05 -25.48 33.15
N GLN A 260 18.36 -24.29 33.65
CA GLN A 260 17.53 -23.11 33.47
C GLN A 260 17.45 -22.66 32.01
N LEU A 261 18.58 -22.64 31.29
CA LEU A 261 18.59 -22.32 29.85
C LEU A 261 17.77 -23.33 29.04
N ILE A 262 17.88 -24.63 29.32
CA ILE A 262 17.06 -25.67 28.67
C ILE A 262 15.58 -25.43 28.95
N LYS A 263 15.21 -25.10 30.19
CA LYS A 263 13.82 -24.78 30.56
C LYS A 263 13.28 -23.59 29.77
N LEU A 264 14.04 -22.51 29.66
CA LEU A 264 13.66 -21.32 28.90
C LEU A 264 13.54 -21.59 27.39
N LEU A 265 14.44 -22.41 26.84
CA LEU A 265 14.36 -22.81 25.43
C LEU A 265 13.16 -23.72 25.16
N ARG A 266 12.82 -24.64 26.07
CA ARG A 266 11.58 -25.43 25.98
C ARG A 266 10.32 -24.56 26.02
N GLN A 267 10.41 -23.37 26.62
CA GLN A 267 9.34 -22.37 26.62
C GLN A 267 9.33 -21.49 25.36
N GLY A 268 10.23 -21.72 24.39
CA GLY A 268 10.24 -21.00 23.12
C GLY A 268 10.94 -19.64 23.15
N LEU A 269 11.80 -19.38 24.15
CA LEU A 269 12.58 -18.14 24.23
C LEU A 269 13.47 -17.97 22.98
N PRO A 270 13.49 -16.81 22.30
CA PRO A 270 14.36 -16.58 21.15
C PRO A 270 15.84 -16.76 21.47
N LYS A 271 16.63 -17.23 20.49
CA LYS A 271 18.06 -17.54 20.68
C LYS A 271 18.88 -16.36 21.21
N ALA A 272 18.57 -15.15 20.73
CA ALA A 272 19.24 -13.93 21.17
C ALA A 272 18.95 -13.62 22.65
N ASP A 273 17.70 -13.73 23.06
CA ASP A 273 17.28 -13.47 24.45
C ASP A 273 17.84 -14.54 25.39
N ALA A 274 17.83 -15.81 24.96
CA ALA A 274 18.42 -16.92 25.69
C ALA A 274 19.94 -16.76 25.87
N ALA A 275 20.63 -16.27 24.84
CA ALA A 275 22.06 -15.98 24.88
C ALA A 275 22.37 -14.85 25.87
N THR A 276 21.60 -13.76 25.83
CA THR A 276 21.73 -12.62 26.75
C THR A 276 21.45 -13.03 28.20
N TYR A 277 20.35 -13.75 28.45
CA TYR A 277 19.95 -14.18 29.80
C TYR A 277 21.02 -15.06 30.45
N SER A 278 21.56 -16.02 29.69
CA SER A 278 22.56 -16.97 30.19
C SER A 278 24.01 -16.50 30.03
N LYS A 279 24.24 -15.25 29.57
CA LYS A 279 25.57 -14.67 29.35
C LYS A 279 26.50 -15.55 28.49
N VAL A 280 25.94 -16.12 27.42
CA VAL A 280 26.65 -17.01 26.49
C VAL A 280 26.48 -16.54 25.05
N SER A 281 27.30 -17.03 24.12
CA SER A 281 27.14 -16.70 22.71
C SER A 281 25.90 -17.36 22.10
N ILE A 282 25.31 -16.73 21.08
CA ILE A 282 24.19 -17.30 20.28
C ILE A 282 24.59 -18.66 19.67
N GLN A 283 25.87 -18.83 19.32
CA GLN A 283 26.41 -20.09 18.83
C GLN A 283 26.34 -21.19 19.90
N THR A 284 26.61 -20.85 21.17
CA THR A 284 26.48 -21.79 22.28
C THR A 284 25.03 -22.27 22.45
N VAL A 285 24.06 -21.35 22.36
CA VAL A 285 22.62 -21.68 22.38
C VAL A 285 22.23 -22.55 21.18
N THR A 286 22.72 -22.22 19.99
CA THR A 286 22.44 -22.99 18.77
C THR A 286 23.00 -24.41 18.84
N THR A 287 24.22 -24.57 19.38
CA THR A 287 24.80 -25.88 19.63
C THR A 287 23.97 -26.66 20.65
N LEU A 288 23.56 -26.02 21.75
CA LEU A 288 22.72 -26.66 22.77
C LEU A 288 21.40 -27.18 22.20
N LEU A 289 20.70 -26.37 21.40
CA LEU A 289 19.46 -26.79 20.71
C LEU A 289 19.67 -28.04 19.86
N ARG A 290 20.79 -28.14 19.14
CA ARG A 290 21.07 -29.24 18.20
C ARG A 290 21.63 -30.50 18.87
N THR A 291 22.30 -30.36 20.02
CA THR A 291 22.96 -31.49 20.72
C THR A 291 22.13 -32.05 21.88
N GLU A 292 21.10 -31.34 22.33
CA GLU A 292 20.20 -31.81 23.39
C GLU A 292 19.00 -32.53 22.77
N VAL A 293 18.75 -33.76 23.20
CA VAL A 293 17.69 -34.62 22.63
C VAL A 293 16.33 -33.92 22.73
N GLY A 294 15.63 -33.80 21.60
CA GLY A 294 14.28 -33.24 21.51
C GLY A 294 14.16 -31.73 21.79
N LEU A 295 15.24 -31.04 22.16
CA LEU A 295 15.16 -29.64 22.60
C LEU A 295 14.85 -28.67 21.44
N HIS A 296 15.43 -28.89 20.26
CA HIS A 296 15.18 -28.06 19.08
C HIS A 296 13.71 -28.09 18.64
N GLU A 297 13.11 -29.28 18.65
CA GLU A 297 11.70 -29.45 18.30
C GLU A 297 10.79 -28.81 19.35
N ALA A 298 11.04 -29.07 20.64
CA ALA A 298 10.30 -28.43 21.73
C ALA A 298 10.38 -26.89 21.66
N TRP A 299 11.56 -26.34 21.38
CA TRP A 299 11.77 -24.90 21.19
C TRP A 299 11.01 -24.37 19.97
N ARG A 300 11.05 -25.08 18.84
CA ARG A 300 10.34 -24.71 17.60
C ARG A 300 8.82 -24.68 17.83
N LEU A 301 8.26 -25.72 18.45
CA LEU A 301 6.83 -25.83 18.75
C LEU A 301 6.37 -24.77 19.75
N ALA A 302 7.10 -24.57 20.85
CA ALA A 302 6.78 -23.55 21.84
C ALA A 302 6.92 -22.13 21.26
N GLY A 303 7.94 -21.88 20.43
CA GLY A 303 8.11 -20.60 19.74
C GLY A 303 6.97 -20.31 18.77
N PHE A 304 6.49 -21.32 18.05
CA PHE A 304 5.32 -21.22 17.19
C PHE A 304 4.06 -20.88 18.01
N GLU A 305 3.82 -21.59 19.11
CA GLU A 305 2.67 -21.35 19.98
C GLU A 305 2.69 -19.95 20.60
N ASN A 306 3.85 -19.50 21.08
CA ASN A 306 4.02 -18.15 21.61
C ASN A 306 3.74 -17.08 20.55
N ALA A 307 4.20 -17.29 19.32
CA ALA A 307 3.89 -16.39 18.21
C ALA A 307 2.38 -16.38 17.93
N ARG A 308 1.74 -17.56 17.89
CA ARG A 308 0.29 -17.71 17.71
C ARG A 308 -0.48 -16.92 18.74
N LEU A 309 -0.18 -17.12 20.03
CA LEU A 309 -0.82 -16.42 21.14
C LEU A 309 -0.61 -14.90 21.07
N ARG A 310 0.61 -14.45 20.72
CA ARG A 310 0.91 -13.02 20.58
C ARG A 310 0.05 -12.37 19.50
N TYR A 311 -0.01 -12.97 18.30
CA TYR A 311 -0.81 -12.43 17.20
C TYR A 311 -2.31 -12.51 17.50
N ARG A 312 -2.79 -13.60 18.13
CA ARG A 312 -4.17 -13.70 18.61
C ARG A 312 -4.52 -12.56 19.58
N ARG A 313 -3.67 -12.27 20.56
CA ARG A 313 -3.86 -11.16 21.52
C ARG A 313 -3.91 -9.80 20.84
N THR A 314 -2.99 -9.53 19.91
CA THR A 314 -2.99 -8.26 19.14
C THR A 314 -4.30 -8.10 18.38
N TRP A 315 -4.75 -9.16 17.69
CA TRP A 315 -6.01 -9.16 16.95
C TRP A 315 -7.22 -8.97 17.87
N GLN A 316 -7.30 -9.70 18.98
CA GLN A 316 -8.39 -9.56 19.96
C GLN A 316 -8.43 -8.17 20.59
N ARG A 317 -7.28 -7.59 20.93
CA ARG A 317 -7.19 -6.23 21.48
C ARG A 317 -7.73 -5.20 20.49
N PHE A 318 -7.39 -5.35 19.21
CA PHE A 318 -7.91 -4.47 18.17
C PHE A 318 -9.43 -4.54 18.08
N ILE A 319 -9.99 -5.75 18.07
CA ILE A 319 -11.45 -5.97 18.02
C ILE A 319 -12.15 -5.35 19.24
N ALA A 320 -11.61 -5.56 20.44
CA ALA A 320 -12.20 -5.05 21.67
C ALA A 320 -12.26 -3.51 21.69
N ILE A 321 -11.25 -2.84 21.13
CA ILE A 321 -11.20 -1.37 21.04
C ILE A 321 -12.09 -0.86 19.88
N ASN A 322 -12.29 -1.66 18.84
CA ASN A 322 -12.96 -1.26 17.59
C ASN A 322 -14.07 -2.24 17.16
N PRO A 323 -15.12 -2.45 17.97
CA PRO A 323 -16.11 -3.50 17.72
C PRO A 323 -16.95 -3.28 16.45
N LEU A 324 -17.12 -2.03 16.00
CA LEU A 324 -17.97 -1.66 14.85
C LEU A 324 -17.20 -1.43 13.55
N SER A 325 -15.86 -1.43 13.57
CA SER A 325 -15.05 -1.03 12.42
C SER A 325 -15.01 -2.08 11.30
N GLY A 326 -15.48 -3.30 11.59
CA GLY A 326 -15.54 -4.40 10.62
C GLY A 326 -14.17 -4.96 10.21
N VAL A 327 -14.21 -6.07 9.47
CA VAL A 327 -13.00 -6.86 9.13
C VAL A 327 -12.03 -6.10 8.21
N LYS A 328 -12.56 -5.24 7.33
CA LYS A 328 -11.75 -4.45 6.39
C LYS A 328 -10.86 -3.43 7.12
N ALA A 329 -11.41 -2.73 8.13
CA ALA A 329 -10.64 -1.79 8.93
C ALA A 329 -9.58 -2.51 9.78
N ALA A 330 -9.92 -3.65 10.38
CA ALA A 330 -8.97 -4.46 11.15
C ALA A 330 -7.78 -4.95 10.32
N ARG A 331 -8.02 -5.38 9.08
CA ARG A 331 -6.96 -5.77 8.15
C ARG A 331 -6.04 -4.59 7.79
N MET A 332 -6.58 -3.38 7.67
CA MET A 332 -5.82 -2.19 7.32
C MET A 332 -4.97 -1.68 8.50
N ALA A 333 -5.50 -1.78 9.72
CA ALA A 333 -4.80 -1.36 10.93
C ALA A 333 -3.69 -2.33 11.34
N GLU A 334 -3.92 -3.64 11.19
CA GLU A 334 -3.01 -4.70 11.66
C GLU A 334 -2.62 -5.70 10.56
N PRO A 335 -1.97 -5.24 9.46
CA PRO A 335 -1.73 -6.08 8.28
C PRO A 335 -0.75 -7.22 8.54
N ALA A 336 0.27 -7.02 9.38
CA ALA A 336 1.24 -8.05 9.73
C ALA A 336 0.60 -9.16 10.59
N THR A 337 -0.25 -8.76 11.54
CA THR A 337 -1.02 -9.67 12.41
C THR A 337 -1.99 -10.51 11.58
N TYR A 338 -2.75 -9.86 10.68
CA TYR A 338 -3.67 -10.57 9.78
C TYR A 338 -2.94 -11.56 8.86
N ALA A 339 -1.85 -11.13 8.22
CA ALA A 339 -1.10 -11.99 7.30
C ALA A 339 -0.45 -13.19 7.99
N TRP A 340 0.03 -13.02 9.23
CA TRP A 340 0.58 -14.13 10.01
C TRP A 340 -0.49 -15.13 10.41
N LEU A 341 -1.62 -14.67 10.98
CA LEU A 341 -2.74 -15.53 11.39
C LEU A 341 -3.37 -16.25 10.19
N TYR A 342 -3.50 -15.58 9.04
CA TYR A 342 -4.05 -16.20 7.84
C TYR A 342 -3.20 -17.39 7.34
N ARG A 343 -1.87 -17.31 7.44
CA ARG A 343 -0.95 -18.36 6.98
C ARG A 343 -0.80 -19.51 7.98
N ASN A 344 -0.93 -19.23 9.28
CA ASN A 344 -0.54 -20.15 10.35
C ASN A 344 -1.70 -20.59 11.27
N ASP A 345 -2.86 -19.91 11.22
CA ASP A 345 -3.97 -20.08 12.16
C ASP A 345 -5.31 -19.61 11.55
N ARG A 346 -5.62 -20.12 10.35
CA ARG A 346 -6.70 -19.63 9.50
C ARG A 346 -8.09 -19.85 10.10
N ASP A 347 -8.33 -21.00 10.71
CA ASP A 347 -9.64 -21.37 11.23
C ASP A 347 -10.06 -20.43 12.37
N TRP A 348 -9.13 -20.17 13.29
CA TRP A 348 -9.34 -19.22 14.38
C TRP A 348 -9.63 -17.80 13.87
N LEU A 349 -8.90 -17.36 12.84
CA LEU A 349 -9.12 -16.03 12.23
C LEU A 349 -10.49 -15.95 11.54
N SER A 350 -10.90 -17.00 10.83
CA SER A 350 -12.20 -17.07 10.15
C SER A 350 -13.37 -16.97 11.12
N GLU A 351 -13.31 -17.70 12.23
CA GLU A 351 -14.31 -17.65 13.30
C GLU A 351 -14.45 -16.21 13.85
N ARG A 352 -13.33 -15.59 14.23
CA ARG A 352 -13.33 -14.24 14.84
C ARG A 352 -13.78 -13.15 13.87
N THR A 353 -13.41 -13.25 12.60
CA THR A 353 -13.87 -12.30 11.58
C THR A 353 -15.37 -12.43 11.28
N GLY A 354 -15.92 -13.63 11.40
CA GLY A 354 -17.36 -13.87 11.31
C GLY A 354 -18.13 -13.15 12.43
N ASP A 355 -17.65 -13.23 13.67
CA ASP A 355 -18.28 -12.56 14.81
C ASP A 355 -18.25 -11.03 14.69
N MET A 356 -17.11 -10.46 14.27
CA MET A 356 -17.00 -9.03 14.00
C MET A 356 -17.99 -8.56 12.92
N ALA A 357 -18.15 -9.35 11.85
CA ALA A 357 -19.05 -8.99 10.76
C ALA A 357 -20.53 -9.01 11.20
N LYS A 358 -20.89 -9.86 12.17
CA LYS A 358 -22.23 -9.85 12.78
C LYS A 358 -22.45 -8.60 13.63
N GLU A 359 -21.46 -8.19 14.41
CA GLU A 359 -21.56 -7.01 15.27
C GLU A 359 -21.64 -5.70 14.47
N ALA A 360 -20.81 -5.55 13.43
CA ALA A 360 -20.83 -4.39 12.55
C ALA A 360 -22.11 -4.25 11.71
N ARG A 361 -22.89 -5.34 11.54
CA ARG A 361 -24.18 -5.34 10.83
C ARG A 361 -25.37 -4.98 11.71
N ARG A 362 -25.17 -4.80 13.02
CA ARG A 362 -26.24 -4.29 13.88
C ARG A 362 -26.61 -2.87 13.43
N PRO A 363 -27.89 -2.56 13.25
CA PRO A 363 -28.31 -1.28 12.66
C PRO A 363 -27.81 -0.10 13.52
N GLN A 364 -26.94 0.72 12.92
CA GLN A 364 -26.53 2.01 13.48
C GLN A 364 -27.70 3.01 13.43
N SER A 365 -27.63 3.99 14.33
CA SER A 365 -28.68 4.96 14.65
C SER A 365 -29.39 5.58 13.44
N ARG A 366 -30.71 5.70 13.61
CA ARG A 366 -31.70 6.29 12.69
C ARG A 366 -31.23 7.68 12.22
N VAL A 367 -30.89 7.81 10.93
CA VAL A 367 -30.58 9.10 10.30
C VAL A 367 -31.75 10.06 10.56
N ASP A 368 -31.46 11.24 11.12
CA ASP A 368 -32.45 12.31 11.34
C ASP A 368 -32.74 13.03 10.02
N TRP A 369 -33.86 12.67 9.40
CA TRP A 369 -34.29 13.23 8.11
C TRP A 369 -34.90 14.62 8.27
N ASP A 370 -35.46 14.94 9.43
CA ASP A 370 -36.21 16.18 9.66
C ASP A 370 -35.29 17.40 9.73
N THR A 371 -34.12 17.23 10.35
CA THR A 371 -33.09 18.28 10.36
C THR A 371 -32.50 18.50 8.97
N ARG A 372 -32.23 17.40 8.25
CA ARG A 372 -31.65 17.44 6.90
C ARG A 372 -32.57 18.05 5.84
N ASP A 373 -33.88 17.87 6.02
CA ASP A 373 -34.89 18.46 5.14
C ASP A 373 -35.01 19.98 5.35
N ARG A 374 -34.96 20.44 6.60
CA ARG A 374 -34.99 21.88 6.91
C ARG A 374 -33.80 22.63 6.34
N GLU A 375 -32.58 22.14 6.60
CA GLU A 375 -31.34 22.77 6.13
C GLU A 375 -31.31 22.88 4.60
N LEU A 376 -31.73 21.82 3.90
CA LEU A 376 -31.71 21.79 2.45
C LEU A 376 -32.80 22.69 1.84
N ALA A 377 -33.98 22.77 2.46
CA ALA A 377 -35.04 23.69 2.05
C ALA A 377 -34.60 25.15 2.16
N ASP A 378 -33.93 25.53 3.25
CA ASP A 378 -33.42 26.89 3.45
C ASP A 378 -32.36 27.25 2.39
N LEU A 379 -31.45 26.33 2.10
CA LEU A 379 -30.42 26.53 1.08
C LEU A 379 -31.02 26.74 -0.32
N VAL A 380 -32.10 26.02 -0.65
CA VAL A 380 -32.83 26.22 -1.91
C VAL A 380 -33.49 27.61 -1.96
N ARG A 381 -34.10 28.08 -0.86
CA ARG A 381 -34.71 29.43 -0.80
C ARG A 381 -33.68 30.52 -1.04
N VAL A 382 -32.55 30.48 -0.32
CA VAL A 382 -31.49 31.48 -0.44
C VAL A 382 -30.92 31.52 -1.85
N THR A 383 -30.68 30.34 -2.44
CA THR A 383 -30.16 30.24 -3.81
C THR A 383 -31.16 30.77 -4.85
N ALA A 384 -32.45 30.49 -4.67
CA ALA A 384 -33.50 30.99 -5.55
C ALA A 384 -33.58 32.53 -5.53
N LEU A 385 -33.52 33.13 -4.35
CA LEU A 385 -33.50 34.59 -4.18
C LEU A 385 -32.29 35.21 -4.89
N SER A 386 -31.10 34.67 -4.66
CA SER A 386 -29.87 35.14 -5.31
C SER A 386 -29.94 35.08 -6.84
N LEU A 387 -30.52 34.02 -7.40
CA LEU A 387 -30.71 33.87 -8.86
C LEU A 387 -31.62 34.95 -9.45
N VAL A 388 -32.65 35.39 -8.72
CA VAL A 388 -33.58 36.44 -9.17
C VAL A 388 -32.97 37.82 -9.01
N GLU A 389 -32.39 38.11 -7.84
CA GLU A 389 -31.95 39.46 -7.47
C GLU A 389 -30.60 39.83 -8.10
N VAL A 390 -29.63 38.90 -8.09
CA VAL A 390 -28.26 39.17 -8.55
C VAL A 390 -28.12 38.87 -10.03
N GLU A 391 -28.55 37.68 -10.44
CA GLU A 391 -28.36 37.19 -11.81
C GLU A 391 -29.51 37.55 -12.76
N ARG A 392 -30.57 38.21 -12.24
CA ARG A 392 -31.76 38.64 -13.00
C ARG A 392 -32.39 37.52 -13.83
N VAL A 393 -32.35 36.29 -13.31
CA VAL A 393 -32.93 35.13 -13.97
C VAL A 393 -34.45 35.24 -13.96
N ARG A 394 -35.04 35.51 -15.13
CA ARG A 394 -36.50 35.67 -15.28
C ARG A 394 -37.31 34.42 -14.92
N ARG A 395 -36.72 33.24 -15.08
CA ARG A 395 -37.38 31.95 -14.78
C ARG A 395 -36.37 30.95 -14.23
N ILE A 396 -36.55 30.56 -12.98
CA ILE A 396 -35.71 29.54 -12.36
C ILE A 396 -36.11 28.17 -12.90
N LYS A 397 -35.13 27.41 -13.37
CA LYS A 397 -35.26 26.01 -13.74
C LYS A 397 -34.50 25.17 -12.71
N LEU A 398 -34.91 23.92 -12.52
CA LEU A 398 -34.28 23.00 -11.55
C LEU A 398 -32.75 22.94 -11.68
N HIS A 399 -32.24 23.06 -12.91
CA HIS A 399 -30.80 23.08 -13.17
C HIS A 399 -30.05 24.30 -12.66
N HIS A 400 -30.69 25.45 -12.53
CA HIS A 400 -30.06 26.61 -11.91
C HIS A 400 -29.81 26.35 -10.41
N LEU A 401 -30.71 25.63 -9.74
CA LEU A 401 -30.63 25.31 -8.32
C LEU A 401 -29.55 24.27 -8.02
N TYR A 402 -29.54 23.13 -8.70
CA TYR A 402 -28.54 22.08 -8.41
C TYR A 402 -27.12 22.42 -8.92
N GLN A 403 -26.96 23.43 -9.79
CA GLN A 403 -25.63 23.95 -10.15
C GLN A 403 -24.98 24.70 -8.98
N ARG A 404 -25.77 25.36 -8.14
CA ARG A 404 -25.31 26.15 -6.99
C ARG A 404 -25.41 25.36 -5.68
N ILE A 405 -26.20 24.28 -5.65
CA ILE A 405 -26.32 23.35 -4.54
C ILE A 405 -25.97 21.92 -5.00
N PRO A 406 -24.68 21.53 -5.00
CA PRO A 406 -24.26 20.19 -5.44
C PRO A 406 -24.92 19.05 -4.65
N GLU A 407 -25.16 19.25 -3.35
CA GLU A 407 -25.82 18.26 -2.49
C GLU A 407 -27.27 17.98 -2.87
N LEU A 408 -27.96 18.96 -3.48
CA LEU A 408 -29.34 18.79 -3.92
C LEU A 408 -29.41 17.73 -5.02
N LYS A 409 -28.44 17.72 -5.95
CA LYS A 409 -28.39 16.77 -7.07
C LYS A 409 -28.36 15.31 -6.59
N ALA A 410 -27.60 15.02 -5.54
CA ALA A 410 -27.49 13.68 -4.98
C ALA A 410 -28.78 13.21 -4.29
N LYS A 411 -29.60 14.16 -3.80
CA LYS A 411 -30.82 13.90 -3.03
C LYS A 411 -32.11 13.97 -3.86
N LEU A 412 -32.02 14.30 -5.17
CA LEU A 412 -33.17 14.37 -6.07
C LEU A 412 -33.96 13.06 -6.15
N ASN A 413 -33.27 11.91 -6.11
CA ASN A 413 -33.89 10.58 -6.18
C ASN A 413 -34.53 10.13 -4.86
N THR A 414 -34.41 10.92 -3.79
CA THR A 414 -34.92 10.62 -2.44
C THR A 414 -35.73 11.78 -1.87
N LEU A 415 -36.34 12.60 -2.73
CA LEU A 415 -37.16 13.76 -2.33
C LEU A 415 -38.46 13.36 -1.63
N ASP A 416 -38.90 12.11 -1.77
CA ASP A 416 -39.99 11.50 -1.00
C ASP A 416 -39.72 11.54 0.51
N ARG A 417 -38.44 11.57 0.92
CA ARG A 417 -38.00 11.66 2.32
C ARG A 417 -37.69 13.08 2.77
N LEU A 418 -37.87 14.07 1.90
CA LEU A 418 -37.52 15.48 2.10
C LEU A 418 -38.70 16.40 1.67
N PRO A 419 -39.85 16.32 2.36
CA PRO A 419 -41.07 17.03 1.97
C PRO A 419 -40.94 18.55 1.91
N LEU A 420 -40.20 19.19 2.84
CA LEU A 420 -39.98 20.64 2.86
C LEU A 420 -39.13 21.07 1.66
N THR A 421 -38.05 20.35 1.39
CA THR A 421 -37.19 20.61 0.24
C THR A 421 -37.98 20.47 -1.07
N ARG A 422 -38.81 19.43 -1.18
CA ARG A 422 -39.66 19.21 -2.37
C ARG A 422 -40.63 20.38 -2.58
N ALA A 423 -41.28 20.84 -1.52
CA ALA A 423 -42.23 21.97 -1.59
C ALA A 423 -41.53 23.25 -2.06
N VAL A 424 -40.38 23.60 -1.49
CA VAL A 424 -39.63 24.80 -1.89
C VAL A 424 -39.19 24.74 -3.36
N ILE A 425 -38.72 23.58 -3.83
CA ILE A 425 -38.34 23.41 -5.24
C ILE A 425 -39.55 23.62 -6.16
N PHE A 426 -40.71 23.09 -5.78
CA PHE A 426 -41.95 23.24 -6.54
C PHE A 426 -42.39 24.71 -6.61
N ASP A 427 -42.34 25.43 -5.49
CA ASP A 427 -42.69 26.86 -5.41
C ASP A 427 -41.77 27.71 -6.30
N VAL A 428 -40.47 27.40 -6.30
CA VAL A 428 -39.45 28.19 -7.02
C VAL A 428 -39.43 27.89 -8.53
N VAL A 429 -39.62 26.63 -8.93
CA VAL A 429 -39.45 26.17 -10.33
C VAL A 429 -40.78 26.07 -11.10
N GLY A 430 -41.89 25.88 -10.37
CA GLY A 430 -43.25 25.76 -10.88
C GLY A 430 -43.67 24.34 -11.32
N PRO A 431 -44.98 24.09 -11.49
CA PRO A 431 -45.61 22.76 -11.61
C PRO A 431 -45.27 21.92 -12.85
N ARG A 432 -44.33 22.35 -13.70
CA ARG A 432 -43.98 21.65 -14.96
C ARG A 432 -42.67 20.87 -14.92
N THR A 433 -42.02 20.78 -13.77
CA THR A 433 -40.91 19.82 -13.58
C THR A 433 -41.48 18.49 -13.10
N GLY A 434 -41.37 17.45 -13.91
CA GLY A 434 -41.66 16.07 -13.51
C GLY A 434 -40.72 15.64 -12.39
N LEU A 435 -41.11 15.93 -11.14
CA LEU A 435 -40.44 15.64 -9.88
C LEU A 435 -41.30 14.72 -9.02
#